data_AF-S4PXC2-F1
#
_entry.id   AF-S4PXC2-F1
#
_cell.length_a   1.000
_cell.length_b   1.000
_cell.length_c   1.000
_cell.angle_alpha   90.00
_cell.angle_beta   90.00
_cell.angle_gamma   90.00
#
_symmetry.space_group_name_H-M   'P 1'
#
loop_
_entity.id
_entity.type
_entity.pdbx_description
1 polymer ?
#
loop_
_entity_poly.entity_id
_entity_poly.type
_entity_poly.pdbx_seq_one_letter_code
_entity_poly.pdbx_strand_id
1 'polypeptide(L)'
;MLGVNVVPVLWAIFTILRRPKENLVGMLLLIAVAYHVVVHSFVPHKEFRFMLPLLPILLYMAQNVLVPWSRKAKKWQLYLTALVLLLGNIVPGMYFGLIHQSGTVKVMPLLREAIPNNRSSIFFMMPCHS
;
A
#
# COMPACT_ATOMS: atom_id res chain seq x y z
N MET A 1 0.24 2.04 -1.87
CA MET A 1 0.77 1.25 -0.74
C MET A 1 1.02 2.15 0.46
N LEU A 2 1.92 3.13 0.37
CA LEU A 2 2.34 3.92 1.53
C LEU A 2 1.43 5.13 1.82
N GLY A 3 0.74 5.66 0.82
CA GLY A 3 -0.24 6.75 0.99
C GLY A 3 0.38 7.95 1.73
N VAL A 4 -0.25 8.37 2.81
CA VAL A 4 0.23 9.48 3.66
C VAL A 4 1.52 9.12 4.43
N ASN A 5 1.83 7.83 4.60
CA ASN A 5 3.08 7.37 5.25
C ASN A 5 4.32 7.53 4.36
N VAL A 6 4.19 7.98 3.10
CA VAL A 6 5.36 8.22 2.23
C VAL A 6 6.30 9.26 2.85
N VAL A 7 5.76 10.32 3.45
CA VAL A 7 6.55 11.41 4.04
C VAL A 7 7.51 10.90 5.15
N PRO A 8 7.03 10.23 6.21
CA PRO A 8 7.93 9.73 7.25
C PRO A 8 8.86 8.61 6.77
N VAL A 9 8.45 7.82 5.77
CA VAL A 9 9.30 6.76 5.19
C VAL A 9 10.46 7.35 4.39
N LEU A 10 10.21 8.36 3.55
CA LEU A 10 11.27 9.05 2.81
C LEU A 10 12.25 9.74 3.76
N TRP A 11 11.73 10.38 4.82
CA TRP A 11 12.57 10.96 5.85
C TRP A 11 13.42 9.90 6.55
N ALA A 12 12.84 8.73 6.87
CA ALA A 12 13.57 7.64 7.50
C ALA A 12 14.69 7.12 6.60
N ILE A 13 14.40 6.86 5.33
CA ILE A 13 15.38 6.44 4.32
C ILE A 13 16.53 7.47 4.23
N PHE A 14 16.20 8.76 4.17
CA PHE A 14 17.19 9.82 4.12
C PHE A 14 18.09 9.87 5.37
N THR A 15 17.52 9.69 6.56
CA THR A 15 18.30 9.65 7.81
C THR A 15 19.22 8.42 7.89
N ILE A 16 18.76 7.26 7.41
CA ILE A 16 19.55 6.02 7.36
C ILE A 16 20.72 6.18 6.37
N LEU A 17 20.47 6.74 5.18
CA LEU A 17 21.49 6.98 4.15
C LEU A 17 22.54 8.02 4.57
N ARG A 18 22.14 9.05 5.32
CA ARG A 18 23.09 10.07 5.82
C ARG A 18 24.04 9.54 6.89
N ARG A 19 23.63 8.54 7.66
CA ARG A 19 24.42 8.00 8.78
C ARG A 19 24.35 6.46 8.81
N PRO A 20 24.97 5.78 7.83
CA PRO A 20 24.84 4.33 7.67
C PRO A 20 25.49 3.54 8.83
N LYS A 21 26.55 4.09 9.44
CA LYS A 21 27.26 3.43 10.55
C LYS A 21 26.49 3.45 11.87
N GLU A 22 25.58 4.40 12.07
CA GLU A 22 24.77 4.49 13.29
C GLU A 22 23.55 3.56 13.23
N ASN A 23 23.06 3.24 12.02
CA ASN A 23 21.81 2.49 11.81
C ASN A 23 22.03 1.23 10.96
N LEU A 24 22.82 0.29 11.48
CA LEU A 24 23.19 -0.93 10.77
C LEU A 24 21.96 -1.81 10.42
N VAL A 25 21.00 -1.93 11.35
CA VAL A 25 19.73 -2.64 11.12
C VAL A 25 18.89 -1.95 10.03
N GLY A 26 18.81 -0.62 10.06
CA GLY A 26 18.07 0.14 9.04
C GLY A 26 18.66 -0.02 7.64
N MET A 27 19.99 -0.05 7.53
CA MET A 27 20.69 -0.33 6.27
C MET A 27 20.41 -1.75 5.76
N LEU A 28 20.44 -2.77 6.62
CA LEU A 28 20.12 -4.15 6.23
C LEU A 28 18.68 -4.26 5.71
N LEU A 29 17.71 -3.63 6.40
CA LEU A 29 16.31 -3.60 5.96
C LEU A 29 16.14 -2.87 4.63
N LEU A 30 16.86 -1.76 4.42
CA LEU A 30 16.82 -1.02 3.15
C LEU A 30 17.39 -1.84 2.00
N ILE A 31 18.51 -2.56 2.23
CA ILE A 31 19.09 -3.48 1.26
C ILE A 31 18.10 -4.62 0.95
N ALA A 32 17.44 -5.19 1.95
CA ALA A 32 16.43 -6.24 1.76
C ALA A 32 15.24 -5.74 0.92
N VAL A 33 14.75 -4.52 1.19
CA VAL A 33 13.69 -3.88 0.39
C VAL A 33 14.16 -3.66 -1.04
N ALA A 34 15.36 -3.10 -1.24
CA ALA A 34 15.91 -2.86 -2.58
C ALA A 34 16.08 -4.16 -3.36
N TYR A 35 16.64 -5.19 -2.72
CA TYR A 35 16.80 -6.52 -3.30
C TYR A 35 15.46 -7.12 -3.72
N HIS A 36 14.45 -7.08 -2.84
CA HIS A 36 13.12 -7.59 -3.14
C HIS A 36 12.48 -6.87 -4.34
N VAL A 37 12.62 -5.55 -4.42
CA VAL A 37 12.12 -4.75 -5.57
C VAL A 37 12.85 -5.13 -6.86
N VAL A 38 14.17 -5.29 -6.81
CA VAL A 38 14.98 -5.65 -7.99
C VAL A 38 14.56 -7.03 -8.50
N VAL A 39 14.48 -8.04 -7.63
CA VAL A 39 14.06 -9.40 -8.03
C VAL A 39 12.67 -9.40 -8.66
N HIS A 40 11.71 -8.71 -8.03
CA HIS A 40 10.35 -8.63 -8.57
C HIS A 40 10.23 -7.76 -9.83
N SER A 41 11.23 -6.92 -10.14
CA SER A 41 11.24 -6.13 -11.38
C SER A 41 11.50 -6.99 -12.62
N PHE A 42 12.13 -8.16 -12.47
CA PHE A 42 12.37 -9.11 -13.55
C PHE A 42 11.21 -10.07 -13.82
N VAL A 43 10.18 -10.07 -12.96
CA VAL A 43 8.99 -10.92 -13.14
C VAL A 43 8.08 -10.30 -14.22
N PRO A 44 7.73 -11.03 -15.29
CA PRO A 44 6.89 -10.49 -16.37
C PRO A 44 5.45 -10.22 -15.89
N HIS A 45 4.96 -11.03 -14.95
CA HIS A 45 3.66 -10.83 -14.32
C HIS A 45 3.78 -9.78 -13.21
N LYS A 46 3.28 -8.57 -13.44
CA LYS A 46 3.35 -7.46 -12.46
C LYS A 46 2.06 -7.35 -11.67
N GLU A 47 2.11 -7.77 -10.42
CA GLU A 47 0.99 -7.58 -9.49
C GLU A 47 1.42 -6.79 -8.27
N PHE A 48 0.49 -5.96 -7.82
CA PHE A 48 0.67 -5.15 -6.64
C PHE A 48 0.82 -5.99 -5.36
N ARG A 49 0.28 -7.22 -5.36
CA ARG A 49 0.34 -8.14 -4.21
C ARG A 49 1.77 -8.53 -3.84
N PHE A 50 2.68 -8.57 -4.81
CA PHE A 50 4.09 -8.88 -4.56
C PHE A 50 4.78 -7.82 -3.69
N MET A 51 4.26 -6.60 -3.67
CA MET A 51 4.85 -5.51 -2.87
C MET A 51 4.27 -5.43 -1.44
N LEU A 52 3.22 -6.20 -1.11
CA LEU A 52 2.59 -6.18 0.21
C LEU A 52 3.54 -6.54 1.37
N PRO A 53 4.43 -7.55 1.25
CA PRO A 53 5.37 -7.90 2.33
C PRO A 53 6.34 -6.78 2.69
N LEU A 54 6.56 -5.80 1.81
CA LEU A 54 7.46 -4.66 2.05
C LEU A 54 6.83 -3.59 2.96
N LEU A 55 5.50 -3.53 3.02
CA LEU A 55 4.79 -2.53 3.81
C LEU A 55 5.17 -2.52 5.30
N PRO A 56 5.15 -3.66 6.05
CA PRO A 56 5.54 -3.66 7.45
C PRO A 56 7.00 -3.24 7.67
N ILE A 57 7.91 -3.60 6.75
CA ILE A 57 9.32 -3.23 6.83
C ILE A 57 9.50 -1.71 6.68
N LEU A 58 8.79 -1.12 5.72
CA LEU A 58 8.84 0.33 5.48
C LEU A 58 8.22 1.14 6.63
N LEU A 59 7.10 0.67 7.19
CA LEU A 59 6.48 1.29 8.36
C LEU A 59 7.36 1.15 9.62
N TYR A 60 8.03 0.01 9.79
CA TYR A 60 9.02 -0.17 10.84
C TYR A 60 10.16 0.86 10.71
N MET A 61 10.66 1.12 9.51
CA MET A 61 11.68 2.17 9.31
C MET A 61 11.15 3.58 9.61
N ALA A 62 9.90 3.87 9.26
CA ALA A 62 9.27 5.17 9.52
C ALA A 62 9.24 5.53 11.02
N GLN A 63 9.15 4.52 11.91
CA GLN A 63 9.12 4.74 13.36
C GLN A 63 10.36 5.47 13.89
N ASN A 64 11.52 5.28 13.24
CA ASN A 64 12.80 5.88 13.65
C ASN A 64 12.75 7.41 13.60
N VAL A 65 11.85 7.97 12.79
CA VAL A 65 11.60 9.41 12.69
C VAL A 65 10.39 9.80 13.53
N LEU A 66 9.32 9.00 13.47
CA LEU A 66 8.05 9.33 14.11
C LEU A 66 8.15 9.33 15.64
N VAL A 67 8.84 8.36 16.24
CA VAL A 67 8.90 8.19 17.69
C VAL A 67 9.73 9.29 18.38
N PRO A 68 10.94 9.65 17.91
CA PRO A 68 11.67 10.76 18.52
C PRO A 68 10.96 12.10 18.35
N TRP A 69 10.24 12.29 17.23
CA TRP A 69 9.42 13.47 17.01
C TRP A 69 8.20 13.49 17.94
N SER A 70 7.51 12.36 18.11
CA SER A 70 6.29 12.29 18.93
C SER A 70 6.54 12.62 20.39
N ARG A 71 7.71 12.24 20.93
CA ARG A 71 8.13 12.56 22.31
C ARG A 71 8.26 14.06 22.59
N LYS A 72 8.50 14.87 21.55
CA LYS A 72 8.65 16.33 21.65
C LYS A 72 7.38 17.09 21.24
N ALA A 73 6.42 16.40 20.64
CA ALA A 73 5.21 17.01 20.10
C ALA A 73 4.16 17.27 21.18
N LYS A 74 3.35 18.32 20.98
CA LYS A 74 2.19 18.59 21.85
C LYS A 74 1.07 17.58 21.56
N LYS A 75 0.20 17.33 22.55
CA LYS A 75 -0.94 16.39 22.41
C LYS A 75 -1.77 16.65 21.14
N TRP A 76 -2.11 17.92 20.86
CA TRP A 76 -2.88 18.26 19.66
C TRP A 76 -2.18 17.89 18.35
N GLN A 77 -0.85 18.04 18.26
CA GLN A 77 -0.08 17.65 17.07
C GLN A 77 -0.09 16.13 16.88
N LEU A 78 -0.05 15.36 17.97
CA LEU A 78 -0.16 13.90 17.93
C LEU A 78 -1.54 13.46 17.42
N TYR A 79 -2.61 14.02 17.98
CA TYR A 79 -3.98 13.72 17.53
C TYR A 79 -4.22 14.12 16.08
N LEU A 80 -3.73 15.30 15.66
CA LEU A 80 -3.81 15.74 14.27
C LEU A 80 -3.09 14.76 13.33
N THR A 81 -1.86 14.36 13.68
CA THR A 81 -1.07 13.43 12.86
C THR A 81 -1.74 12.06 12.78
N ALA A 82 -2.24 11.53 13.89
CA ALA A 82 -2.97 10.28 13.92
C ALA A 82 -4.25 10.33 13.05
N LEU A 83 -5.00 11.43 13.14
CA LEU A 83 -6.21 11.64 12.33
C LEU A 83 -5.88 11.73 10.83
N VAL A 84 -4.83 12.46 10.47
CA VAL A 84 -4.36 12.57 9.07
C VAL A 84 -3.92 11.21 8.52
N LEU A 85 -3.18 10.41 9.30
CA LEU A 85 -2.78 9.06 8.92
C LEU A 85 -3.99 8.13 8.76
N LEU A 86 -4.95 8.20 9.68
CA LEU A 86 -6.13 7.36 9.67
C LEU A 86 -7.04 7.69 8.48
N LEU A 87 -7.43 8.96 8.33
CA LEU A 87 -8.28 9.40 7.21
C LEU A 87 -7.58 9.20 5.86
N GLY A 88 -6.27 9.46 5.80
CA GLY A 88 -5.46 9.28 4.60
C GLY A 88 -5.37 7.84 4.09
N ASN A 89 -5.67 6.84 4.93
CA ASN A 89 -5.74 5.43 4.51
C ASN A 89 -7.19 4.95 4.34
N ILE A 90 -8.10 5.35 5.24
CA ILE A 90 -9.50 4.91 5.20
C ILE A 90 -10.24 5.49 4.00
N VAL A 91 -10.09 6.79 3.71
CA VAL A 91 -10.84 7.43 2.62
C VAL A 91 -10.51 6.83 1.26
N PRO A 92 -9.23 6.67 0.86
CA PRO A 92 -8.90 5.98 -0.38
C PRO A 92 -9.29 4.51 -0.35
N GLY A 93 -9.14 3.82 0.79
CA GLY A 93 -9.52 2.42 0.94
C GLY A 93 -11.01 2.18 0.67
N MET A 94 -11.88 3.03 1.21
CA MET A 94 -13.32 2.97 0.96
C MET A 94 -13.66 3.27 -0.50
N TYR A 95 -13.03 4.29 -1.10
CA TYR A 95 -13.27 4.64 -2.50
C TYR A 95 -12.88 3.48 -3.44
N PHE A 96 -11.65 2.97 -3.29
CA PHE A 96 -11.15 1.92 -4.17
C PHE A 96 -11.87 0.58 -3.91
N GLY A 97 -12.17 0.25 -2.65
CA GLY A 97 -12.86 -0.99 -2.30
C GLY A 97 -14.33 -1.02 -2.69
N LEU A 98 -15.06 0.08 -2.47
CA LEU A 98 -16.53 0.09 -2.66
C LEU A 98 -16.97 0.63 -4.01
N ILE A 99 -16.24 1.57 -4.60
CA ILE A 99 -16.65 2.23 -5.84
C ILE A 99 -15.86 1.68 -7.01
N HIS A 100 -14.53 1.74 -6.95
CA HIS A 100 -13.69 1.35 -8.08
C HIS A 100 -13.74 -0.17 -8.35
N GLN A 101 -13.69 -1.00 -7.30
CA GLN A 101 -13.69 -2.46 -7.44
C GLN A 101 -15.10 -3.08 -7.52
N SER A 102 -16.19 -2.32 -7.28
CA SER A 102 -17.54 -2.90 -7.27
C SER A 102 -18.18 -3.09 -8.65
N GLY A 103 -17.60 -2.51 -9.70
CA GLY A 103 -18.17 -2.56 -11.06
C GLY A 103 -18.41 -3.99 -11.56
N THR A 104 -17.44 -4.89 -11.40
CA THR A 104 -17.56 -6.28 -11.84
C THR A 104 -18.64 -7.04 -11.07
N VAL A 105 -18.78 -6.79 -9.76
CA VAL A 105 -19.76 -7.44 -8.90
C VAL A 105 -21.19 -6.98 -9.22
N LYS A 106 -21.38 -5.68 -9.49
CA LYS A 106 -22.70 -5.09 -9.80
C LYS A 106 -23.29 -5.55 -11.14
N VAL A 107 -22.45 -5.99 -12.07
CA VAL A 107 -22.87 -6.48 -13.40
C VAL A 107 -23.43 -7.90 -13.34
N MET A 108 -23.01 -8.74 -12.39
CA MET A 108 -23.45 -10.13 -12.29
C MET A 108 -24.97 -10.35 -12.15
N PRO A 109 -25.72 -9.61 -11.31
CA PRO A 109 -27.18 -9.76 -11.24
C PRO A 109 -27.88 -9.37 -12.54
N LEU A 110 -27.41 -8.32 -13.23
CA LEU A 110 -27.97 -7.90 -14.53
C LEU A 110 -27.81 -8.98 -15.59
N LEU A 111 -26.64 -9.62 -15.64
CA LEU A 111 -26.40 -10.76 -16.54
C LEU A 111 -27.30 -11.94 -16.17
N ARG A 112 -27.46 -12.24 -14.87
CA ARG A 112 -28.30 -13.35 -14.40
C ARG A 112 -29.75 -13.21 -14.84
N GLU A 113 -30.29 -12.00 -14.83
CA GLU A 113 -31.66 -11.71 -15.27
C GLU A 113 -31.82 -11.70 -16.80
N ALA A 114 -30.75 -11.41 -17.55
CA ALA A 114 -30.76 -11.37 -19.01
C ALA A 114 -30.65 -12.75 -19.69
N ILE A 115 -30.07 -13.75 -19.01
CA ILE A 115 -29.84 -15.11 -19.56
C ILE A 115 -31.11 -15.82 -20.08
N PRO A 116 -32.28 -15.78 -19.40
CA PRO A 116 -33.47 -16.49 -19.87
C PRO A 116 -34.00 -15.99 -21.21
N ASN A 117 -33.81 -14.69 -21.50
CA ASN A 117 -34.36 -14.03 -22.69
C ASN A 117 -33.31 -13.80 -23.79
N ASN A 118 -32.04 -14.11 -23.56
CA ASN A 118 -30.95 -13.76 -24.46
C ASN A 118 -29.96 -14.93 -24.59
N ARG A 119 -29.80 -15.47 -25.80
CA ARG A 119 -28.90 -16.61 -26.09
C ARG A 119 -27.49 -16.20 -26.54
N SER A 120 -27.14 -14.93 -26.38
CA SER A 120 -25.81 -14.43 -26.71
C SER A 120 -24.75 -15.03 -25.78
N SER A 121 -23.59 -15.42 -26.34
CA SER A 121 -22.46 -15.92 -25.57
C SER A 121 -21.80 -14.77 -24.82
N ILE A 122 -21.79 -14.83 -23.49
CA ILE A 122 -21.11 -13.84 -22.63
C ILE A 122 -19.67 -14.30 -22.44
N PHE A 123 -18.72 -13.48 -22.90
CA PHE A 123 -17.29 -13.72 -22.70
C PHE A 123 -16.79 -12.95 -21.47
N PHE A 124 -16.36 -13.67 -20.45
CA PHE A 124 -15.74 -13.07 -19.26
C PHE A 124 -14.25 -12.93 -19.48
N MET A 125 -13.77 -11.69 -19.67
CA MET A 125 -12.35 -11.37 -19.58
C MET A 125 -11.95 -11.31 -18.11
N MET A 126 -11.83 -12.48 -17.49
CA MET A 126 -11.26 -12.58 -16.15
C MET A 126 -9.75 -12.33 -16.25
N PRO A 127 -9.12 -11.65 -15.27
CA PRO A 127 -7.67 -11.69 -15.15
C PRO A 127 -7.26 -13.17 -15.02
N CYS A 128 -6.11 -13.55 -15.57
CA CYS A 128 -5.65 -14.93 -15.81
C CYS A 128 -5.59 -15.89 -14.60
N HIS A 129 -6.12 -15.50 -13.43
CA HIS A 129 -6.22 -16.25 -12.19
C HIS A 129 -7.58 -16.03 -11.50
N SER A 130 -8.65 -16.56 -12.08
CA SER A 130 -9.97 -16.72 -11.46
C SER A 130 -10.37 -18.18 -11.42
#